data_AF-A0A1B6VIY3-F1
#
_entry.id   AF-A0A1B6VIY3-F1
#
_cell.length_a   1.000
_cell.length_b   1.000
_cell.length_c   1.000
_cell.angle_alpha   90.00
_cell.angle_beta   90.00
_cell.angle_gamma   90.00
#
_symmetry.space_group_name_H-M   'P 1'
#
loop_
_entity.id
_entity.type
_entity.pdbx_description
1 polymer ?
#
loop_
_entity_poly.entity_id
_entity_poly.type
_entity_poly.pdbx_seq_one_letter_code
_entity_poly.pdbx_strand_id
1 'polypeptide(L)'
;MSINIYYFYRTKYSQVGLYFKYIFSVFGFVIITVIYLLGYLHNPARPSPAARFPEGWWGWFDQSKYLQSAQAISHWDLSPAQHWYPFGYALLGAPFVWMGNNCYLLPDLLCLLATVGAIIFLAEGLGLSVFAGMLIAIGTTVFPAPILSVWVVPWNTTLSVPLIWWAFALATRLVLLKDAGRLSISRLPLFVLLGALLAFIPVTRPTDLLISGGVAATCFLTALWERELRWKELLAAVAGATVVLGIAGALYVQIYGFHASEYMVHSKELGFRTDLLWWKTYLLLLTPRPWFPDGEGLMEQINWLFFGIAGIAMLPWTARSRKDIPYILLAGLCIGYSLLFFSYIDLIPSGLWRYNNVHYFKWVLPAMGLLAWRGITALFSPRWRVALGTIAAVFVLSCIRLLPVQVPNGSSGVWMLTLHEAPPSWPDSYFRDMTVADQDGKLANITGFRSLPDTQGERWIALARPFDGVVRSLTMQDQNSLPVTSWGMKLSLRPNPCWLPPYACRYKAPMP
;
A
#
# COMPACT_ATOMS: atom_id res chain seq x y z
N MET A 1 -18.85 -2.30 58.39
CA MET A 1 -19.34 -3.18 57.31
C MET A 1 -19.66 -2.30 56.10
N SER A 2 -18.63 -1.82 55.39
CA SER A 2 -18.77 -0.82 54.31
C SER A 2 -18.06 -1.26 53.02
N ILE A 3 -18.07 -2.56 52.78
CA ILE A 3 -17.55 -3.20 51.57
C ILE A 3 -18.75 -3.84 50.88
N ASN A 4 -19.36 -3.15 49.92
CA ASN A 4 -20.05 -3.76 48.75
C ASN A 4 -20.81 -2.81 47.81
N ILE A 5 -20.76 -1.48 47.99
CA ILE A 5 -21.42 -0.57 47.03
C ILE A 5 -20.51 -0.27 45.82
N TYR A 6 -19.19 -0.19 46.01
CA TYR A 6 -18.24 0.13 44.93
C TYR A 6 -18.08 -0.99 43.88
N TYR A 7 -18.22 -2.27 44.27
CA TYR A 7 -18.12 -3.41 43.34
C TYR A 7 -19.35 -3.54 42.44
N PHE A 8 -20.54 -3.25 42.96
CA PHE A 8 -21.80 -3.36 42.21
C PHE A 8 -21.97 -2.26 41.15
N TYR A 9 -21.44 -1.06 41.42
CA TYR A 9 -21.40 0.02 40.43
C TYR A 9 -20.39 -0.27 39.30
N ARG A 10 -19.24 -0.89 39.58
CA ARG A 10 -18.25 -1.19 38.53
C ARG A 10 -18.70 -2.26 37.55
N THR A 11 -19.47 -3.26 37.99
CA THR A 11 -20.00 -4.32 37.11
C THR A 11 -21.13 -3.83 36.21
N LYS A 12 -22.08 -3.03 36.72
CA LYS A 12 -23.22 -2.53 35.94
C LYS A 12 -22.80 -1.52 34.85
N TYR A 13 -21.89 -0.60 35.17
CA TYR A 13 -21.32 0.34 34.18
C TYR A 13 -20.43 -0.38 33.15
N SER A 14 -19.79 -1.50 33.53
CA SER A 14 -19.00 -2.30 32.58
C SER A 14 -19.86 -3.03 31.54
N GLN A 15 -21.07 -3.46 31.91
CA GLN A 15 -22.00 -4.11 30.98
C GLN A 15 -22.60 -3.11 29.99
N VAL A 16 -23.08 -1.96 30.45
CA VAL A 16 -23.63 -0.91 29.56
C VAL A 16 -22.58 -0.47 28.53
N GLY A 17 -21.33 -0.24 28.96
CA GLY A 17 -20.24 0.08 28.06
C GLY A 17 -19.93 -1.03 27.04
N LEU A 18 -20.12 -2.30 27.41
CA LEU A 18 -19.92 -3.43 26.49
C LEU A 18 -21.01 -3.46 25.40
N TYR A 19 -22.28 -3.27 25.77
CA TYR A 19 -23.40 -3.21 24.81
C TYR A 19 -23.21 -2.08 23.78
N PHE A 20 -22.85 -0.88 24.24
CA PHE A 20 -22.57 0.24 23.32
C PHE A 20 -21.45 -0.08 22.34
N LYS A 21 -20.35 -0.70 22.79
CA LYS A 21 -19.26 -1.13 21.91
C LYS A 21 -19.73 -2.09 20.83
N TYR A 22 -20.56 -3.08 21.18
CA TYR A 22 -21.10 -4.03 20.21
C TYR A 22 -22.03 -3.34 19.22
N ILE A 23 -22.94 -2.49 19.68
CA ILE A 23 -23.88 -1.77 18.81
C ILE A 23 -23.12 -0.91 17.79
N PHE A 24 -22.14 -0.11 18.23
CA PHE A 24 -21.33 0.71 17.32
C PHE A 24 -20.52 -0.12 16.33
N SER A 25 -19.97 -1.26 16.78
CA SER A 25 -19.21 -2.15 15.89
C SER A 25 -20.12 -2.75 14.82
N VAL A 26 -21.26 -3.33 15.21
CA VAL A 26 -22.23 -3.92 14.29
C VAL A 26 -22.73 -2.88 13.29
N PHE A 27 -23.13 -1.69 13.77
CA PHE A 27 -23.61 -0.63 12.89
C PHE A 27 -22.54 -0.17 11.90
N GLY A 28 -21.29 -0.01 12.34
CA GLY A 28 -20.20 0.36 11.42
C GLY A 28 -19.87 -0.75 10.42
N PHE A 29 -19.93 -2.04 10.80
CA PHE A 29 -19.78 -3.15 9.84
C PHE A 29 -20.90 -3.17 8.80
N VAL A 30 -22.15 -2.88 9.21
CA VAL A 30 -23.29 -2.73 8.29
C VAL A 30 -23.02 -1.56 7.33
N ILE A 31 -22.62 -0.40 7.84
CA ILE A 31 -22.26 0.77 6.99
C ILE A 31 -21.18 0.40 5.98
N ILE A 32 -20.09 -0.23 6.41
CA ILE A 32 -18.98 -0.61 5.53
C ILE A 32 -19.45 -1.61 4.47
N THR A 33 -20.29 -2.56 4.84
CA THR A 33 -20.89 -3.52 3.90
C THR A 33 -21.71 -2.79 2.84
N VAL A 34 -22.57 -1.86 3.26
CA VAL A 34 -23.39 -1.04 2.33
C VAL A 34 -22.50 -0.20 1.42
N ILE A 35 -21.49 0.50 1.96
CA ILE A 35 -20.54 1.30 1.17
C ILE A 35 -19.82 0.41 0.15
N TYR A 36 -19.34 -0.76 0.56
CA TYR A 36 -18.67 -1.70 -0.32
C TYR A 36 -19.58 -2.21 -1.44
N LEU A 37 -20.80 -2.65 -1.12
CA LEU A 37 -21.76 -3.12 -2.12
C LEU A 37 -22.16 -2.01 -3.09
N LEU A 38 -22.38 -0.78 -2.61
CA LEU A 38 -22.62 0.38 -3.46
C LEU A 38 -21.40 0.69 -4.33
N GLY A 39 -20.19 0.67 -3.76
CA GLY A 39 -18.95 0.83 -4.51
C GLY A 39 -18.78 -0.22 -5.60
N TYR A 40 -19.09 -1.47 -5.29
CA TYR A 40 -19.07 -2.59 -6.23
C TYR A 40 -20.03 -2.36 -7.40
N LEU A 41 -21.28 -1.99 -7.10
CA LEU A 41 -22.30 -1.76 -8.12
C LEU A 41 -21.98 -0.59 -9.05
N HIS A 42 -21.27 0.43 -8.56
CA HIS A 42 -20.89 1.61 -9.35
C HIS A 42 -19.48 1.52 -9.94
N ASN A 43 -18.72 0.47 -9.65
CA ASN A 43 -17.35 0.35 -10.16
C ASN A 43 -17.38 0.02 -11.66
N PRO A 44 -16.68 0.79 -12.52
CA PRO A 44 -16.68 0.55 -13.95
C PRO A 44 -16.01 -0.77 -14.36
N ALA A 45 -15.12 -1.31 -13.53
CA ALA A 45 -14.43 -2.58 -13.78
C ALA A 45 -15.24 -3.81 -13.30
N ARG A 46 -16.44 -3.63 -12.72
CA ARG A 46 -17.25 -4.76 -12.26
C ARG A 46 -17.62 -5.67 -13.44
N PRO A 47 -17.62 -7.00 -13.28
CA PRO A 47 -18.12 -7.91 -14.29
C PRO A 47 -19.62 -7.74 -14.51
N SER A 48 -20.01 -7.18 -15.66
CA SER A 48 -21.41 -7.09 -16.06
C SER A 48 -21.50 -6.95 -17.58
N PRO A 49 -22.37 -7.73 -18.26
CA PRO A 49 -22.59 -7.59 -19.71
C PRO A 49 -23.04 -6.17 -20.11
N ALA A 50 -23.66 -5.44 -19.19
CA ALA A 50 -24.11 -4.06 -19.39
C ALA A 50 -23.09 -3.00 -18.92
N ALA A 51 -21.93 -3.40 -18.37
CA ALA A 51 -20.90 -2.45 -17.98
C ALA A 51 -20.15 -1.91 -19.20
N ARG A 52 -19.46 -0.77 -19.00
CA ARG A 52 -18.59 -0.15 -20.00
C ARG A 52 -17.49 -1.10 -20.49
N PHE A 53 -17.03 -2.01 -19.64
CA PHE A 53 -16.05 -3.04 -19.95
C PHE A 53 -16.70 -4.42 -19.72
N PRO A 54 -17.31 -5.05 -20.74
CA PRO A 54 -18.13 -6.26 -20.58
C PRO A 54 -17.36 -7.46 -19.99
N GLU A 55 -16.07 -7.58 -20.28
CA GLU A 55 -15.18 -8.60 -19.69
C GLU A 55 -14.91 -8.39 -18.20
N GLY A 56 -15.17 -7.18 -17.69
CA GLY A 56 -14.89 -6.78 -16.31
C GLY A 56 -13.44 -7.07 -15.93
N TRP A 57 -13.27 -7.85 -14.87
CA TRP A 57 -11.97 -8.27 -14.33
C TRP A 57 -11.16 -9.17 -15.27
N TRP A 58 -11.78 -9.89 -16.21
CA TRP A 58 -11.03 -10.70 -17.19
C TRP A 58 -10.28 -9.86 -18.21
N GLY A 59 -10.75 -8.65 -18.50
CA GLY A 59 -10.08 -7.73 -19.43
C GLY A 59 -8.84 -7.06 -18.84
N TRP A 60 -8.53 -7.29 -17.56
CA TRP A 60 -7.38 -6.72 -16.86
C TRP A 60 -6.35 -7.82 -16.60
N PHE A 61 -5.07 -7.55 -16.89
CA PHE A 61 -4.01 -8.55 -16.81
C PHE A 61 -3.93 -9.21 -15.42
N ASP A 62 -3.69 -8.43 -14.36
CA ASP A 62 -3.54 -8.96 -13.00
C ASP A 62 -4.78 -9.72 -12.52
N GLN A 63 -5.97 -9.13 -12.71
CA GLN A 63 -7.23 -9.72 -12.26
C GLN A 63 -7.56 -11.02 -12.99
N SER A 64 -7.32 -11.08 -14.31
CA SER A 64 -7.52 -12.29 -15.09
C SER A 64 -6.66 -13.46 -14.57
N LYS A 65 -5.43 -13.19 -14.12
CA LYS A 65 -4.54 -14.21 -13.55
C LYS A 65 -5.01 -14.71 -12.18
N TYR A 66 -5.60 -13.85 -11.35
CA TYR A 66 -6.22 -14.30 -10.09
C TYR A 66 -7.45 -15.18 -10.37
N LEU A 67 -8.30 -14.79 -11.31
CA LEU A 67 -9.49 -15.55 -11.71
C LEU A 67 -9.13 -16.91 -12.30
N GLN A 68 -8.17 -16.95 -13.23
CA GLN A 68 -7.63 -18.17 -13.84
C GLN A 68 -7.13 -19.14 -12.76
N SER A 69 -6.29 -18.64 -11.83
CA SER A 69 -5.72 -19.45 -10.75
C SER A 69 -6.81 -19.96 -9.79
N ALA A 70 -7.80 -19.15 -9.43
CA ALA A 70 -8.91 -19.57 -8.58
C ALA A 70 -9.76 -20.67 -9.24
N GLN A 71 -10.03 -20.54 -10.54
CA GLN A 71 -10.73 -21.56 -11.32
C GLN A 71 -9.95 -22.87 -11.39
N ALA A 72 -8.64 -22.82 -11.67
CA ALA A 72 -7.78 -24.01 -11.70
C ALA A 72 -7.75 -24.73 -10.35
N ILE A 73 -7.55 -24.00 -9.24
CA ILE A 73 -7.58 -24.55 -7.88
C ILE A 73 -8.92 -25.22 -7.58
N SER A 74 -10.04 -24.63 -7.99
CA SER A 74 -11.38 -25.22 -7.76
C SER A 74 -11.58 -26.57 -8.45
N HIS A 75 -10.80 -26.86 -9.50
CA HIS A 75 -10.78 -28.14 -10.21
C HIS A 75 -9.55 -29.00 -9.89
N TRP A 76 -8.75 -28.60 -8.90
CA TRP A 76 -7.48 -29.25 -8.56
C TRP A 76 -6.48 -29.34 -9.73
N ASP A 77 -6.58 -28.41 -10.69
CA ASP A 77 -5.55 -28.21 -11.71
C ASP A 77 -4.41 -27.40 -11.09
N LEU A 78 -3.28 -28.08 -10.88
CA LEU A 78 -2.06 -27.52 -10.30
C LEU A 78 -0.99 -27.25 -11.36
N SER A 79 -1.35 -27.20 -12.64
CA SER A 79 -0.38 -26.95 -13.70
C SER A 79 0.17 -25.50 -13.61
N PRO A 80 1.51 -25.30 -13.69
CA PRO A 80 2.10 -23.97 -13.47
C PRO A 80 1.60 -22.89 -14.44
N ALA A 81 1.14 -23.26 -15.64
CA ALA A 81 0.55 -22.32 -16.61
C ALA A 81 -0.75 -21.64 -16.13
N GLN A 82 -1.42 -22.20 -15.11
CA GLN A 82 -2.64 -21.61 -14.53
C GLN A 82 -2.34 -20.65 -13.37
N HIS A 83 -1.10 -20.63 -12.88
CA HIS A 83 -0.74 -19.92 -11.67
C HIS A 83 0.41 -18.96 -11.95
N TRP A 84 0.06 -17.68 -12.05
CA TRP A 84 1.06 -16.61 -12.23
C TRP A 84 1.54 -16.06 -10.88
N TYR A 85 0.60 -15.59 -10.06
CA TYR A 85 0.89 -15.01 -8.74
C TYR A 85 0.95 -16.07 -7.63
N PRO A 86 1.49 -15.72 -6.44
CA PRO A 86 1.37 -16.55 -5.25
C PRO A 86 -0.10 -16.95 -4.98
N PHE A 87 -0.32 -18.23 -4.68
CA PHE A 87 -1.65 -18.85 -4.65
C PHE A 87 -2.52 -18.45 -3.45
N GLY A 88 -1.98 -17.76 -2.44
CA GLY A 88 -2.71 -17.41 -1.21
C GLY A 88 -4.04 -16.69 -1.48
N TYR A 89 -4.06 -15.73 -2.41
CA TYR A 89 -5.28 -15.01 -2.77
C TYR A 89 -6.21 -15.82 -3.70
N ALA A 90 -5.66 -16.67 -4.56
CA ALA A 90 -6.44 -17.56 -5.42
C ALA A 90 -7.20 -18.62 -4.61
N LEU A 91 -6.57 -19.17 -3.56
CA LEU A 91 -7.21 -20.09 -2.60
C LEU A 91 -8.45 -19.48 -1.94
N LEU A 92 -8.44 -18.17 -1.68
CA LEU A 92 -9.60 -17.47 -1.11
C LEU A 92 -10.77 -17.37 -2.10
N GLY A 93 -10.48 -17.20 -3.40
CA GLY A 93 -11.48 -17.10 -4.46
C GLY A 93 -12.05 -18.45 -4.92
N ALA A 94 -11.26 -19.53 -4.85
CA ALA A 94 -11.63 -20.85 -5.36
C ALA A 94 -12.99 -21.39 -4.86
N PRO A 95 -13.36 -21.28 -3.57
CA PRO A 95 -14.68 -21.71 -3.07
C PRO A 95 -15.87 -20.92 -3.64
N PHE A 96 -15.61 -19.78 -4.29
CA PHE A 96 -16.62 -18.85 -4.81
C PHE A 96 -16.65 -18.81 -6.35
N VAL A 97 -15.91 -19.68 -7.04
CA VAL A 97 -15.89 -19.75 -8.52
C VAL A 97 -17.29 -19.99 -9.11
N TRP A 98 -18.20 -20.63 -8.36
CA TRP A 98 -19.60 -20.78 -8.74
C TRP A 98 -20.35 -19.45 -8.95
N MET A 99 -19.84 -18.33 -8.41
CA MET A 99 -20.35 -16.97 -8.68
C MET A 99 -19.89 -16.39 -10.03
N GLY A 100 -19.21 -17.20 -10.84
CA GLY A 100 -18.63 -16.82 -12.13
C GLY A 100 -17.61 -15.70 -11.97
N ASN A 101 -17.72 -14.67 -12.81
CA ASN A 101 -16.78 -13.55 -12.79
C ASN A 101 -16.82 -12.73 -11.49
N ASN A 102 -17.84 -12.90 -10.64
CA ASN A 102 -17.98 -12.18 -9.37
C ASN A 102 -17.36 -12.93 -8.18
N CYS A 103 -16.53 -13.96 -8.40
CA CYS A 103 -16.03 -14.85 -7.34
C CYS A 103 -15.26 -14.14 -6.21
N TYR A 104 -14.74 -12.93 -6.44
CA TYR A 104 -14.04 -12.13 -5.44
C TYR A 104 -14.93 -11.14 -4.69
N LEU A 105 -16.22 -10.98 -5.05
CA LEU A 105 -17.13 -10.07 -4.37
C LEU A 105 -17.20 -10.33 -2.85
N LEU A 106 -17.44 -11.58 -2.45
CA LEU A 106 -17.53 -11.98 -1.04
C LEU A 106 -16.16 -12.08 -0.36
N PRO A 107 -15.13 -12.72 -0.95
CA PRO A 107 -13.76 -12.68 -0.44
C PRO A 107 -13.26 -11.29 -0.05
N ASP A 108 -13.42 -10.31 -0.93
CA ASP A 108 -12.88 -8.98 -0.73
C ASP A 108 -13.67 -8.20 0.33
N LEU A 109 -15.00 -8.39 0.39
CA LEU A 109 -15.83 -7.87 1.48
C LEU A 109 -15.38 -8.44 2.83
N LEU A 110 -15.17 -9.76 2.91
CA LEU A 110 -14.74 -10.41 4.16
C LEU A 110 -13.35 -9.90 4.59
N CYS A 111 -12.44 -9.69 3.64
CA CYS A 111 -11.12 -9.10 3.90
C CYS A 111 -11.22 -7.65 4.40
N LEU A 112 -12.09 -6.84 3.82
CA LEU A 112 -12.35 -5.47 4.28
C LEU A 112 -12.92 -5.46 5.71
N LEU A 113 -13.93 -6.28 5.99
CA LEU A 113 -14.52 -6.38 7.33
C LEU A 113 -13.51 -6.90 8.35
N ALA A 114 -12.72 -7.93 8.00
CA ALA A 114 -11.66 -8.44 8.86
C ALA A 114 -10.59 -7.39 9.15
N THR A 115 -10.24 -6.56 8.16
CA THR A 115 -9.30 -5.43 8.31
C THR A 115 -9.84 -4.41 9.31
N VAL A 116 -11.10 -3.99 9.14
CA VAL A 116 -11.74 -3.03 10.05
C VAL A 116 -11.80 -3.56 11.47
N GLY A 117 -12.16 -4.84 11.63
CA GLY A 117 -12.16 -5.52 12.93
C GLY A 117 -10.78 -5.50 13.60
N ALA A 118 -9.73 -5.80 12.83
CA ALA A 118 -8.36 -5.76 13.32
C ALA A 118 -7.89 -4.35 13.72
N ILE A 119 -8.25 -3.32 12.93
CA ILE A 119 -7.94 -1.91 13.24
C ILE A 119 -8.61 -1.49 14.54
N ILE A 120 -9.90 -1.80 14.73
CA ILE A 120 -10.63 -1.48 15.97
C ILE A 120 -10.01 -2.22 17.15
N PHE A 121 -9.70 -3.52 16.98
CA PHE A 121 -9.09 -4.33 18.02
C PHE A 121 -7.70 -3.80 18.41
N LEU A 122 -6.89 -3.36 17.45
CA LEU A 122 -5.63 -2.68 17.74
C LEU A 122 -5.87 -1.33 18.43
N ALA A 123 -6.75 -0.49 17.90
CA ALA A 123 -7.02 0.85 18.40
C ALA A 123 -7.43 0.82 19.89
N GLU A 124 -8.31 -0.10 20.27
CA GLU A 124 -8.64 -0.34 21.68
C GLU A 124 -7.43 -0.77 22.51
N GLY A 125 -6.54 -1.59 21.95
CA GLY A 125 -5.28 -1.98 22.60
C GLY A 125 -4.36 -0.79 22.84
N LEU A 126 -4.40 0.21 21.95
CA LEU A 126 -3.68 1.48 22.06
C LEU A 126 -4.42 2.52 22.92
N GLY A 127 -5.59 2.17 23.50
CA GLY A 127 -6.37 3.03 24.37
C GLY A 127 -7.36 3.96 23.68
N LEU A 128 -7.61 3.79 22.38
CA LEU A 128 -8.65 4.52 21.66
C LEU A 128 -10.03 3.88 21.91
N SER A 129 -11.09 4.68 21.78
CA SER A 129 -12.46 4.15 21.82
C SER A 129 -12.78 3.38 20.53
N VAL A 130 -13.74 2.45 20.61
CA VAL A 130 -14.27 1.73 19.42
C VAL A 130 -14.77 2.71 18.36
N PHE A 131 -15.41 3.80 18.78
CA PHE A 131 -15.89 4.85 17.88
C PHE A 131 -14.74 5.51 17.11
N ALA A 132 -13.66 5.92 17.80
CA ALA A 132 -12.49 6.51 17.14
C ALA A 132 -11.81 5.50 16.20
N GLY A 133 -11.66 4.24 16.63
CA GLY A 133 -11.13 3.17 15.79
C GLY A 133 -11.97 2.93 14.53
N MET A 134 -13.29 2.93 14.64
CA MET A 134 -14.22 2.78 13.52
C MET A 134 -14.14 3.97 12.55
N LEU A 135 -14.09 5.21 13.06
CA LEU A 135 -13.93 6.40 12.22
C LEU A 135 -12.61 6.37 11.45
N ILE A 136 -11.51 5.98 12.10
CA ILE A 136 -10.21 5.81 11.45
C ILE A 136 -10.31 4.73 10.39
N ALA A 137 -10.88 3.56 10.71
CA ALA A 137 -11.03 2.48 9.75
C ALA A 137 -11.83 2.94 8.51
N ILE A 138 -13.05 3.45 8.70
CA ILE A 138 -13.90 3.94 7.60
C ILE A 138 -13.16 5.02 6.78
N GLY A 139 -12.63 6.05 7.45
CA GLY A 139 -12.00 7.19 6.79
C GLY A 139 -10.74 6.86 6.00
N THR A 140 -10.09 5.71 6.28
CA THR A 140 -8.82 5.32 5.65
C THR A 140 -8.91 4.08 4.77
N THR A 141 -9.93 3.24 4.93
CA THR A 141 -10.12 2.03 4.11
C THR A 141 -11.15 2.22 3.00
N VAL A 142 -12.12 3.13 3.13
CA VAL A 142 -13.18 3.29 2.11
C VAL A 142 -13.30 4.71 1.55
N PHE A 143 -12.52 5.67 2.07
CA PHE A 143 -12.51 7.04 1.56
C PHE A 143 -11.09 7.51 1.22
N PRO A 144 -10.91 8.29 0.13
CA PRO A 144 -11.91 8.68 -0.89
C PRO A 144 -12.30 7.51 -1.82
N ALA A 145 -13.20 7.75 -2.79
CA ALA A 145 -13.70 6.72 -3.72
C ALA A 145 -12.61 5.89 -4.45
N PRO A 146 -11.43 6.45 -4.84
CA PRO A 146 -10.33 5.64 -5.37
C PRO A 146 -9.83 4.57 -4.40
N ILE A 147 -9.87 4.82 -3.08
CA ILE A 147 -9.50 3.83 -2.06
C ILE A 147 -10.56 2.74 -1.95
N LEU A 148 -11.85 3.08 -2.05
CA LEU A 148 -12.90 2.06 -2.13
C LEU A 148 -12.74 1.17 -3.37
N SER A 149 -12.40 1.77 -4.51
CA SER A 149 -12.20 1.06 -5.78
C SER A 149 -11.17 -0.07 -5.66
N VAL A 150 -10.09 0.15 -4.91
CA VAL A 150 -9.07 -0.89 -4.75
C VAL A 150 -9.53 -2.05 -3.88
N TRP A 151 -10.57 -1.90 -3.04
CA TRP A 151 -11.18 -3.05 -2.34
C TRP A 151 -12.15 -3.81 -3.21
N VAL A 152 -12.78 -3.15 -4.17
CA VAL A 152 -13.74 -3.76 -5.10
C VAL A 152 -13.04 -4.58 -6.18
N VAL A 153 -11.91 -4.08 -6.68
CA VAL A 153 -11.12 -4.78 -7.70
C VAL A 153 -10.26 -5.85 -7.01
N PRO A 154 -10.20 -7.08 -7.55
CA PRO A 154 -9.42 -8.16 -6.94
C PRO A 154 -7.93 -7.86 -6.94
N TRP A 155 -7.29 -7.91 -5.77
CA TRP A 155 -5.85 -7.77 -5.62
C TRP A 155 -5.36 -8.70 -4.52
N ASN A 156 -4.19 -9.31 -4.67
CA ASN A 156 -3.57 -10.07 -3.59
C ASN A 156 -3.29 -9.22 -2.32
N THR A 157 -3.20 -7.89 -2.46
CA THR A 157 -3.12 -6.99 -1.31
C THR A 157 -4.39 -6.99 -0.48
N THR A 158 -5.56 -7.32 -1.05
CA THR A 158 -6.83 -7.41 -0.32
C THR A 158 -6.77 -8.46 0.79
N LEU A 159 -6.20 -9.64 0.54
CA LEU A 159 -5.97 -10.66 1.58
C LEU A 159 -4.79 -10.33 2.48
N SER A 160 -3.73 -9.70 1.95
CA SER A 160 -2.55 -9.38 2.75
C SER A 160 -2.86 -8.38 3.87
N VAL A 161 -3.75 -7.41 3.62
CA VAL A 161 -4.11 -6.35 4.58
C VAL A 161 -4.70 -6.89 5.90
N PRO A 162 -5.76 -7.73 5.92
CA PRO A 162 -6.29 -8.26 7.18
C PRO A 162 -5.27 -9.15 7.89
N LEU A 163 -4.43 -9.91 7.16
CA LEU A 163 -3.37 -10.71 7.78
C LEU A 163 -2.35 -9.83 8.52
N ILE A 164 -1.90 -8.74 7.89
CA ILE A 164 -0.99 -7.75 8.48
C ILE A 164 -1.63 -7.12 9.73
N TRP A 165 -2.87 -6.63 9.63
CA TRP A 165 -3.51 -5.95 10.75
C TRP A 165 -3.81 -6.87 11.93
N TRP A 166 -4.26 -8.10 11.68
CA TRP A 166 -4.47 -9.08 12.76
C TRP A 166 -3.16 -9.52 13.40
N ALA A 167 -2.11 -9.77 12.61
CA ALA A 167 -0.79 -10.09 13.15
C ALA A 167 -0.28 -8.95 14.03
N PHE A 168 -0.41 -7.71 13.56
CA PHE A 168 0.03 -6.53 14.30
C PHE A 168 -0.80 -6.27 15.56
N ALA A 169 -2.12 -6.45 15.51
CA ALA A 169 -3.00 -6.29 16.66
C ALA A 169 -2.76 -7.36 17.74
N LEU A 170 -2.56 -8.61 17.34
CA LEU A 170 -2.19 -9.71 18.24
C LEU A 170 -0.79 -9.50 18.84
N ALA A 171 0.21 -9.20 18.01
CA ALA A 171 1.56 -8.86 18.47
C ALA A 171 1.53 -7.74 19.53
N THR A 172 0.76 -6.69 19.26
CA THR A 172 0.61 -5.55 20.16
C THR A 172 0.05 -5.96 21.52
N ARG A 173 -1.04 -6.74 21.54
CA ARG A 173 -1.72 -7.13 22.79
C ARG A 173 -1.07 -8.30 23.53
N LEU A 174 -0.38 -9.19 22.82
CA LEU A 174 0.26 -10.37 23.41
C LEU A 174 1.67 -10.06 23.92
N VAL A 175 2.41 -9.18 23.24
CA VAL A 175 3.85 -8.98 23.50
C VAL A 175 4.19 -7.52 23.77
N LEU A 176 3.79 -6.60 22.90
CA LEU A 176 4.30 -5.22 22.95
C LEU A 176 3.73 -4.43 24.14
N LEU A 177 2.48 -4.67 24.54
CA LEU A 177 1.82 -4.01 25.67
C LEU A 177 1.64 -4.96 26.87
N LYS A 178 2.21 -4.61 28.03
CA LYS A 178 2.23 -5.42 29.27
C LYS A 178 0.87 -5.52 29.98
N ASP A 179 0.04 -4.48 29.87
CA ASP A 179 -1.16 -4.27 30.69
C ASP A 179 -2.49 -4.56 29.96
N ALA A 180 -2.48 -5.26 28.83
CA ALA A 180 -3.71 -5.69 28.16
C ALA A 180 -4.37 -6.85 28.95
N GLY A 181 -4.78 -6.58 30.19
CA GLY A 181 -5.57 -7.48 31.00
C GLY A 181 -6.79 -7.94 30.22
N ARG A 182 -6.89 -9.26 29.98
CA ARG A 182 -8.09 -10.07 29.67
C ARG A 182 -7.79 -11.35 28.86
N LEU A 183 -6.61 -11.51 28.27
CA LEU A 183 -6.26 -12.77 27.58
C LEU A 183 -5.70 -13.80 28.57
N SER A 184 -6.44 -14.12 29.65
CA SER A 184 -5.89 -14.87 30.80
C SER A 184 -6.12 -16.38 30.77
N ILE A 185 -6.85 -16.94 29.81
CA ILE A 185 -7.26 -18.37 29.89
C ILE A 185 -6.70 -19.25 28.74
N SER A 186 -6.22 -18.69 27.62
CA SER A 186 -5.60 -19.49 26.55
C SER A 186 -4.72 -18.67 25.58
N ARG A 187 -3.54 -18.22 26.05
CA ARG A 187 -2.62 -17.43 25.21
C ARG A 187 -1.94 -18.23 24.09
N LEU A 188 -1.70 -19.53 24.30
CA LEU A 188 -0.97 -20.36 23.33
C LEU A 188 -1.67 -20.45 21.95
N PRO A 189 -3.00 -20.72 21.86
CA PRO A 189 -3.71 -20.66 20.57
C PRO A 189 -3.56 -19.32 19.84
N LEU A 190 -3.49 -18.20 20.57
CA LEU A 190 -3.31 -16.88 19.96
C LEU A 190 -1.89 -16.67 19.43
N PHE A 191 -0.88 -17.28 20.07
CA PHE A 191 0.48 -17.33 19.52
C PHE A 191 0.57 -18.24 18.30
N VAL A 192 -0.12 -19.39 18.29
CA VAL A 192 -0.26 -20.23 17.08
C VAL A 192 -0.86 -19.41 15.95
N LEU A 193 -1.97 -18.70 16.20
CA LEU A 193 -2.59 -17.83 15.22
C LEU A 193 -1.65 -16.71 14.76
N LEU A 194 -0.94 -16.04 15.68
CA LEU A 194 0.04 -15.01 15.32
C LEU A 194 1.13 -15.55 14.39
N GLY A 195 1.70 -16.72 14.71
CA GLY A 195 2.70 -17.37 13.87
C GLY A 195 2.15 -17.76 12.49
N ALA A 196 0.94 -18.30 12.44
CA ALA A 196 0.25 -18.63 11.20
C ALA A 196 0.02 -17.38 10.33
N LEU A 197 -0.48 -16.29 10.92
CA LEU A 197 -0.68 -15.02 10.20
C LEU A 197 0.64 -14.45 9.66
N LEU A 198 1.69 -14.41 10.48
CA LEU A 198 3.01 -13.90 10.08
C LEU A 198 3.63 -14.71 8.93
N ALA A 199 3.44 -16.02 8.94
CA ALA A 199 3.88 -16.91 7.86
C ALA A 199 3.01 -16.79 6.60
N PHE A 200 1.70 -16.52 6.74
CA PHE A 200 0.78 -16.47 5.60
C PHE A 200 0.89 -15.18 4.79
N ILE A 201 1.35 -14.09 5.40
CA ILE A 201 1.62 -12.80 4.73
C ILE A 201 2.54 -13.00 3.50
N PRO A 202 3.79 -13.50 3.64
CA PRO A 202 4.69 -13.67 2.48
C PRO A 202 4.24 -14.75 1.49
N VAL A 203 3.41 -15.71 1.91
CA VAL A 203 2.78 -16.69 1.00
C VAL A 203 1.74 -16.03 0.10
N THR A 204 1.01 -15.04 0.62
CA THR A 204 0.06 -14.25 -0.18
C THR A 204 0.80 -13.25 -1.05
N ARG A 205 1.83 -12.61 -0.49
CA ARG A 205 2.59 -11.55 -1.15
C ARG A 205 4.02 -11.46 -0.59
N PRO A 206 5.03 -12.01 -1.31
CA PRO A 206 6.41 -12.11 -0.81
C PRO A 206 7.03 -10.78 -0.36
N THR A 207 6.71 -9.66 -1.03
CA THR A 207 7.19 -8.32 -0.65
C THR A 207 6.79 -7.92 0.77
N ASP A 208 5.71 -8.49 1.29
CA ASP A 208 5.17 -8.15 2.61
C ASP A 208 5.91 -8.95 3.72
N LEU A 209 6.92 -9.76 3.38
CA LEU A 209 7.88 -10.35 4.32
C LEU A 209 8.57 -9.28 5.18
N LEU A 210 8.80 -8.08 4.62
CA LEU A 210 9.32 -6.95 5.37
C LEU A 210 8.44 -6.63 6.60
N ILE A 211 7.12 -6.76 6.43
CA ILE A 211 6.14 -6.45 7.46
C ILE A 211 6.09 -7.56 8.50
N SER A 212 5.91 -8.82 8.07
CA SER A 212 5.84 -9.94 9.00
C SER A 212 7.17 -10.14 9.75
N GLY A 213 8.31 -10.00 9.06
CA GLY A 213 9.64 -10.02 9.64
C GLY A 213 9.86 -8.90 10.66
N GLY A 214 9.47 -7.66 10.34
CA GLY A 214 9.60 -6.52 11.26
C GLY A 214 8.74 -6.69 12.52
N VAL A 215 7.52 -7.22 12.39
CA VAL A 215 6.65 -7.53 13.54
C VAL A 215 7.25 -8.64 14.40
N ALA A 216 7.67 -9.75 13.78
CA ALA A 216 8.26 -10.89 14.48
C ALA A 216 9.55 -10.50 15.21
N ALA A 217 10.46 -9.81 14.53
CA ALA A 217 11.72 -9.34 15.09
C ALA A 217 11.49 -8.40 16.29
N THR A 218 10.56 -7.45 16.17
CA THR A 218 10.27 -6.52 17.27
C THR A 218 9.63 -7.22 18.47
N CYS A 219 8.74 -8.20 18.25
CA CYS A 219 8.21 -9.02 19.33
C CYS A 219 9.33 -9.78 20.06
N PHE A 220 10.21 -10.42 19.29
CA PHE A 220 11.32 -11.20 19.82
C PHE A 220 12.30 -10.32 20.61
N LEU A 221 12.72 -9.19 20.04
CA LEU A 221 13.62 -8.23 20.68
C LEU A 221 13.00 -7.62 21.94
N THR A 222 11.70 -7.32 21.93
CA THR A 222 10.98 -6.83 23.10
C THR A 222 10.94 -7.89 24.20
N ALA A 223 10.64 -9.15 23.87
CA ALA A 223 10.64 -10.27 24.83
C ALA A 223 12.04 -10.53 25.42
N LEU A 224 13.09 -10.40 24.61
CA LEU A 224 14.48 -10.51 25.05
C LEU A 224 14.88 -9.36 25.98
N TRP A 225 14.59 -8.11 25.59
CA TRP A 225 14.91 -6.93 26.39
C TRP A 225 14.24 -7.02 27.78
N GLU A 226 12.98 -7.47 27.82
CA GLU A 226 12.24 -7.64 29.07
C GLU A 226 12.67 -8.88 29.86
N ARG A 227 13.54 -9.75 29.32
CA ARG A 227 13.89 -11.06 29.89
C ARG A 227 12.68 -11.94 30.18
N GLU A 228 11.63 -11.77 29.38
CA GLU A 228 10.34 -12.47 29.50
C GLU A 228 10.11 -13.44 28.34
N LEU A 229 11.18 -13.92 27.69
CA LEU A 229 11.05 -14.89 26.59
C LEU A 229 10.46 -16.21 27.12
N ARG A 230 9.20 -16.47 26.77
CA ARG A 230 8.48 -17.68 27.14
C ARG A 230 8.57 -18.70 26.01
N TRP A 231 9.42 -19.69 26.16
CA TRP A 231 9.64 -20.74 25.14
C TRP A 231 8.35 -21.40 24.66
N LYS A 232 7.37 -21.65 25.54
CA LYS A 232 6.07 -22.21 25.13
C LYS A 232 5.31 -21.31 24.15
N GLU A 233 5.36 -19.99 24.35
CA GLU A 233 4.70 -19.01 23.47
C GLU A 233 5.43 -18.90 22.12
N LEU A 234 6.77 -18.93 22.15
CA LEU A 234 7.59 -18.99 20.94
C LEU A 234 7.34 -20.26 20.14
N LEU A 235 7.36 -21.44 20.79
CA LEU A 235 7.09 -22.73 20.16
C LEU A 235 5.67 -22.78 19.57
N ALA A 236 4.68 -22.19 20.24
CA ALA A 236 3.33 -22.07 19.71
C ALA A 236 3.30 -21.22 18.42
N ALA A 237 3.98 -20.08 18.39
CA ALA A 237 4.10 -19.27 17.18
C ALA A 237 4.85 -20.00 16.06
N VAL A 238 5.95 -20.68 16.37
CA VAL A 238 6.68 -21.50 15.40
C VAL A 238 5.78 -22.60 14.85
N ALA A 239 5.03 -23.31 15.69
CA ALA A 239 4.11 -24.36 15.25
C ALA A 239 3.05 -23.82 14.26
N GLY A 240 2.45 -22.66 14.56
CA GLY A 240 1.51 -22.01 13.64
C GLY A 240 2.15 -21.63 12.30
N ALA A 241 3.37 -21.08 12.34
CA ALA A 241 4.12 -20.75 11.13
C ALA A 241 4.48 -22.00 10.31
N THR A 242 4.94 -23.07 10.96
CA THR A 242 5.30 -24.34 10.32
C THR A 242 4.11 -24.98 9.62
N VAL A 243 2.91 -24.95 10.20
CA VAL A 243 1.71 -25.49 9.54
C VAL A 243 1.43 -24.75 8.24
N VAL A 244 1.43 -23.41 8.26
CA VAL A 244 1.18 -22.60 7.07
C VAL A 244 2.27 -22.80 6.01
N LEU A 245 3.55 -22.69 6.40
CA LEU A 245 4.67 -22.87 5.47
C LEU A 245 4.76 -24.29 4.93
N GLY A 246 4.40 -25.30 5.71
CA GLY A 246 4.35 -26.69 5.27
C GLY A 246 3.30 -26.91 4.18
N ILE A 247 2.07 -26.41 4.41
CA ILE A 247 0.97 -26.51 3.43
C ILE A 247 1.30 -25.69 2.17
N ALA A 248 1.74 -24.44 2.34
CA ALA A 248 2.08 -23.56 1.24
C ALA A 248 3.29 -24.08 0.45
N GLY A 249 4.32 -24.56 1.13
CA GLY A 249 5.51 -25.14 0.50
C GLY A 249 5.18 -26.41 -0.29
N ALA A 250 4.35 -27.30 0.26
CA ALA A 250 3.88 -28.47 -0.45
C ALA A 250 3.12 -28.11 -1.72
N LEU A 251 2.19 -27.15 -1.63
CA LEU A 251 1.43 -26.67 -2.79
C LEU A 251 2.33 -25.99 -3.83
N TYR A 252 3.31 -25.17 -3.39
CA TYR A 252 4.29 -24.56 -4.28
C TYR A 252 5.08 -25.60 -5.05
N VAL A 253 5.61 -26.62 -4.36
CA VAL A 253 6.39 -27.70 -4.99
C VAL A 253 5.53 -28.52 -5.95
N GLN A 254 4.25 -28.72 -5.66
CA GLN A 254 3.34 -29.39 -6.59
C GLN A 254 3.09 -28.58 -7.86
N ILE A 255 3.01 -27.25 -7.76
CA ILE A 255 2.73 -26.37 -8.91
C ILE A 255 4.01 -26.10 -9.73
N TYR A 256 5.08 -25.65 -9.07
CA TYR A 256 6.28 -25.12 -9.74
C TYR A 256 7.51 -26.02 -9.58
N GLY A 257 7.43 -27.10 -8.79
CA GLY A 257 8.61 -27.86 -8.39
C GLY A 257 9.55 -27.04 -7.50
N PHE A 258 10.85 -27.31 -7.60
CA PHE A 258 11.90 -26.56 -6.89
C PHE A 258 12.46 -25.40 -7.75
N HIS A 259 11.64 -24.84 -8.63
CA HIS A 259 12.01 -23.75 -9.53
C HIS A 259 11.28 -22.46 -9.17
N ALA A 260 11.86 -21.32 -9.53
CA ALA A 260 11.18 -20.03 -9.41
C ALA A 260 10.00 -19.96 -10.39
N SER A 261 8.88 -19.35 -9.98
CA SER A 261 7.76 -19.11 -10.88
C SER A 261 8.08 -18.02 -11.91
N GLU A 262 7.37 -18.00 -13.03
CA GLU A 262 7.55 -16.98 -14.08
C GLU A 262 7.37 -15.56 -13.53
N TYR A 263 6.41 -15.36 -12.62
CA TYR A 263 6.23 -14.09 -11.92
C TYR A 263 7.47 -13.68 -11.12
N MET A 264 8.14 -14.61 -10.43
CA MET A 264 9.35 -14.29 -9.66
C MET A 264 10.51 -13.89 -10.58
N VAL A 265 10.65 -14.57 -11.73
CA VAL A 265 11.66 -14.22 -12.74
C VAL A 265 11.38 -12.83 -13.31
N HIS A 266 10.15 -12.57 -13.74
CA HIS A 266 9.75 -11.28 -14.31
C HIS A 266 9.84 -10.13 -13.30
N SER A 267 9.37 -10.36 -12.06
CA SER A 267 9.44 -9.34 -11.00
C SER A 267 10.89 -8.98 -10.64
N LYS A 268 11.83 -9.93 -10.73
CA LYS A 268 13.26 -9.68 -10.53
C LYS A 268 13.84 -8.77 -11.62
N GLU A 269 13.38 -8.90 -12.87
CA GLU A 269 13.84 -8.10 -14.01
C GLU A 269 13.41 -6.64 -13.92
N LEU A 270 12.21 -6.36 -13.37
CA LEU A 270 11.74 -4.99 -13.15
C LEU A 270 12.57 -4.24 -12.10
N GLY A 271 12.97 -4.91 -11.01
CA GLY A 271 13.94 -4.40 -10.05
C GLY A 271 13.52 -3.18 -9.22
N PHE A 272 14.48 -2.68 -8.42
CA PHE A 272 14.33 -1.55 -7.51
C PHE A 272 15.50 -0.57 -7.69
N ARG A 273 15.23 0.74 -7.54
CA ARG A 273 16.20 1.84 -7.68
C ARG A 273 16.16 2.75 -6.46
N THR A 274 17.17 2.62 -5.61
CA THR A 274 17.31 3.42 -4.38
C THR A 274 17.96 4.78 -4.64
N ASP A 275 18.72 4.91 -5.72
CA ASP A 275 19.35 6.16 -6.16
C ASP A 275 18.32 7.22 -6.60
N LEU A 276 17.16 6.78 -7.11
CA LEU A 276 16.05 7.65 -7.53
C LEU A 276 15.01 7.88 -6.44
N LEU A 277 15.22 7.34 -5.24
CA LEU A 277 14.22 7.29 -4.21
C LEU A 277 13.69 8.68 -3.82
N TRP A 278 14.55 9.69 -3.74
CA TRP A 278 14.15 11.06 -3.40
C TRP A 278 13.22 11.67 -4.47
N TRP A 279 13.53 11.49 -5.75
CA TRP A 279 12.71 11.98 -6.86
C TRP A 279 11.40 11.20 -6.96
N LYS A 280 11.44 9.87 -6.87
CA LYS A 280 10.23 9.04 -6.88
C LYS A 280 9.33 9.29 -5.67
N THR A 281 9.92 9.53 -4.49
CA THR A 281 9.17 9.93 -3.29
C THR A 281 8.44 11.25 -3.56
N TYR A 282 9.11 12.26 -4.12
CA TYR A 282 8.46 13.51 -4.48
C TYR A 282 7.28 13.29 -5.46
N LEU A 283 7.50 12.54 -6.53
CA LEU A 283 6.50 12.31 -7.58
C LEU A 283 5.28 11.52 -7.08
N LEU A 284 5.50 10.45 -6.32
CA LEU A 284 4.44 9.57 -5.84
C LEU A 284 3.74 10.14 -4.60
N LEU A 285 4.46 10.83 -3.73
CA LEU A 285 3.89 11.34 -2.47
C LEU A 285 3.29 12.74 -2.62
N LEU A 286 4.03 13.69 -3.19
CA LEU A 286 3.65 15.10 -3.19
C LEU A 286 2.91 15.49 -4.46
N THR A 287 3.61 15.50 -5.60
CA THR A 287 3.02 15.85 -6.89
C THR A 287 3.89 15.31 -8.02
N PRO A 288 3.30 14.71 -9.05
CA PRO A 288 4.05 14.26 -10.20
C PRO A 288 4.14 15.31 -11.31
N ARG A 289 3.42 16.42 -11.18
CA ARG A 289 3.39 17.48 -12.20
C ARG A 289 4.55 18.46 -12.02
N PRO A 290 5.12 18.99 -13.12
CA PRO A 290 4.71 18.78 -14.50
C PRO A 290 5.38 17.58 -15.19
N TRP A 291 6.11 16.69 -14.48
CA TRP A 291 6.78 15.53 -15.09
C TRP A 291 5.80 14.56 -15.76
N PHE A 292 4.81 14.08 -14.99
CA PHE A 292 3.75 13.19 -15.48
C PHE A 292 2.43 13.97 -15.55
N PRO A 293 1.91 14.26 -16.76
CA PRO A 293 0.77 15.17 -16.92
C PRO A 293 -0.56 14.58 -16.40
N ASP A 294 -0.70 13.26 -16.45
CA ASP A 294 -1.92 12.52 -16.08
C ASP A 294 -1.82 11.78 -14.73
N GLY A 295 -0.84 12.13 -13.89
CA GLY A 295 -0.68 11.58 -12.55
C GLY A 295 -1.13 12.54 -11.44
N GLU A 296 -1.36 12.00 -10.25
CA GLU A 296 -1.51 12.75 -9.00
C GLU A 296 -0.74 12.06 -7.87
N GLY A 297 -0.23 12.85 -6.94
CA GLY A 297 0.48 12.34 -5.76
C GLY A 297 -0.50 11.78 -4.73
N LEU A 298 0.01 10.93 -3.82
CA LEU A 298 -0.78 10.40 -2.71
C LEU A 298 -1.35 11.52 -1.83
N MET A 299 -0.57 12.57 -1.55
CA MET A 299 -1.03 13.72 -0.75
C MET A 299 -1.94 14.69 -1.52
N GLU A 300 -1.95 14.67 -2.86
CA GLU A 300 -2.91 15.45 -3.66
C GLU A 300 -4.32 14.85 -3.60
N GLN A 301 -4.40 13.51 -3.55
CA GLN A 301 -5.66 12.76 -3.45
C GLN A 301 -6.09 12.52 -2.00
N ILE A 302 -5.13 12.42 -1.09
CA ILE A 302 -5.35 12.02 0.30
C ILE A 302 -4.61 12.99 1.24
N ASN A 303 -5.10 14.23 1.29
CA ASN A 303 -4.44 15.35 1.98
C ASN A 303 -4.18 15.08 3.47
N TRP A 304 -5.02 14.25 4.12
CA TRP A 304 -4.84 13.91 5.53
C TRP A 304 -3.60 13.05 5.79
N LEU A 305 -2.98 12.43 4.77
CA LEU A 305 -1.69 11.74 4.88
C LEU A 305 -0.60 12.66 5.44
N PHE A 306 -0.70 13.97 5.22
CA PHE A 306 0.13 14.98 5.85
C PHE A 306 0.24 14.78 7.38
N PHE A 307 -0.90 14.59 8.05
CA PHE A 307 -0.93 14.40 9.51
C PHE A 307 -0.32 13.06 9.92
N GLY A 308 -0.45 12.03 9.09
CA GLY A 308 0.22 10.74 9.32
C GLY A 308 1.74 10.86 9.22
N ILE A 309 2.25 11.58 8.22
CA ILE A 309 3.69 11.86 8.05
C ILE A 309 4.21 12.70 9.22
N ALA A 310 3.48 13.75 9.61
CA ALA A 310 3.82 14.54 10.79
C ALA A 310 3.80 13.69 12.07
N GLY A 311 2.83 12.77 12.19
CA GLY A 311 2.75 11.79 13.27
C GLY A 311 4.00 10.90 13.34
N ILE A 312 4.43 10.33 12.21
CA ILE A 312 5.68 9.56 12.09
C ILE A 312 6.87 10.40 12.51
N ALA A 313 7.03 11.58 11.90
CA ALA A 313 8.15 12.46 12.12
C ALA A 313 8.25 12.83 13.61
N MET A 314 7.13 13.04 14.29
CA MET A 314 7.07 13.49 15.67
C MET A 314 7.42 12.40 16.71
N LEU A 315 7.36 11.12 16.36
CA LEU A 315 7.54 10.00 17.31
C LEU A 315 8.88 10.03 18.08
N PRO A 316 10.05 10.30 17.48
CA PRO A 316 11.32 10.34 18.20
C PRO A 316 11.35 11.32 19.39
N TRP A 317 10.53 12.37 19.34
CA TRP A 317 10.46 13.38 20.40
C TRP A 317 9.31 13.15 21.39
N THR A 318 8.27 12.44 20.97
CA THR A 318 7.03 12.27 21.76
C THR A 318 6.88 10.91 22.40
N ALA A 319 7.45 9.85 21.80
CA ALA A 319 7.48 8.51 22.34
C ALA A 319 8.42 8.43 23.54
N ARG A 320 7.89 8.04 24.70
CA ARG A 320 8.66 8.01 25.97
C ARG A 320 8.36 6.80 26.83
N SER A 321 7.39 5.99 26.44
CA SER A 321 6.92 4.87 27.24
C SER A 321 6.85 3.61 26.39
N ARG A 322 6.79 2.46 27.05
CA ARG A 322 6.55 1.17 26.37
C ARG A 322 5.24 1.16 25.57
N LYS A 323 4.25 1.96 25.97
CA LYS A 323 2.98 2.10 25.25
C LYS A 323 3.15 2.70 23.85
N ASP A 324 4.30 3.31 23.57
CA ASP A 324 4.65 3.89 22.28
C ASP A 324 5.32 2.89 21.32
N ILE A 325 5.79 1.73 21.79
CA ILE A 325 6.48 0.73 20.94
C ILE A 325 5.63 0.33 19.72
N PRO A 326 4.33 0.04 19.83
CA PRO A 326 3.52 -0.26 18.66
C PRO A 326 3.50 0.89 17.65
N TYR A 327 3.41 2.15 18.10
CA TYR A 327 3.46 3.30 17.18
C TYR A 327 4.81 3.44 16.49
N ILE A 328 5.91 3.23 17.22
CA ILE A 328 7.27 3.24 16.65
C ILE A 328 7.42 2.14 15.59
N LEU A 329 6.97 0.92 15.91
CA LEU A 329 6.99 -0.19 14.97
C LEU A 329 6.14 0.11 13.73
N LEU A 330 4.91 0.59 13.92
CA LEU A 330 4.01 0.94 12.82
C LEU A 330 4.63 2.00 11.89
N ALA A 331 5.25 3.03 12.46
CA ALA A 331 5.95 4.06 11.71
C ALA A 331 7.16 3.50 10.94
N GLY A 332 7.99 2.68 11.59
CA GLY A 332 9.13 2.02 10.96
C GLY A 332 8.73 1.12 9.79
N LEU A 333 7.64 0.36 9.96
CA LEU A 333 7.06 -0.49 8.90
C LEU A 333 6.51 0.35 7.75
N CYS A 334 5.78 1.43 8.02
CA CYS A 334 5.29 2.35 6.99
C CYS A 334 6.45 2.97 6.19
N ILE A 335 7.51 3.43 6.87
CA ILE A 335 8.71 3.97 6.21
C ILE A 335 9.35 2.89 5.36
N GLY A 336 9.73 1.74 5.93
CA GLY A 336 10.42 0.67 5.21
C GLY A 336 9.64 0.20 3.98
N TYR A 337 8.33 0.03 4.12
CA TYR A 337 7.46 -0.36 3.02
C TYR A 337 7.32 0.73 1.95
N SER A 338 7.20 1.99 2.35
CA SER A 338 7.15 3.10 1.39
C SER A 338 8.47 3.22 0.63
N LEU A 339 9.62 3.01 1.29
CA LEU A 339 10.93 2.98 0.63
C LEU A 339 11.02 1.85 -0.41
N LEU A 340 10.50 0.66 -0.08
CA LEU A 340 10.42 -0.46 -1.02
C LEU A 340 9.59 -0.10 -2.26
N PHE A 341 8.37 0.40 -2.08
CA PHE A 341 7.50 0.71 -3.23
C PHE A 341 7.92 1.97 -4.00
N PHE A 342 8.44 2.99 -3.33
CA PHE A 342 8.95 4.19 -4.00
C PHE A 342 10.22 3.91 -4.80
N SER A 343 10.99 2.86 -4.46
CA SER A 343 12.12 2.41 -5.27
C SER A 343 11.72 1.43 -6.38
N TYR A 344 10.52 0.84 -6.36
CA TYR A 344 10.07 -0.10 -7.40
C TYR A 344 9.90 0.60 -8.74
N ILE A 345 10.62 0.19 -9.79
CA ILE A 345 10.73 0.95 -11.06
C ILE A 345 9.35 1.23 -11.68
N ASP A 346 8.51 0.20 -11.77
CA ASP A 346 7.22 0.26 -12.45
C ASP A 346 6.13 1.02 -11.69
N LEU A 347 6.33 1.30 -10.39
CA LEU A 347 5.40 2.18 -9.66
C LEU A 347 5.66 3.63 -10.05
N ILE A 348 4.87 4.12 -11.00
CA ILE A 348 4.91 5.50 -11.50
C ILE A 348 3.56 6.20 -11.32
N PRO A 349 3.53 7.55 -11.28
CA PRO A 349 2.31 8.30 -10.97
C PRO A 349 1.13 8.04 -11.91
N SER A 350 1.40 7.81 -13.20
CA SER A 350 0.36 7.48 -14.18
C SER A 350 -0.35 6.17 -13.88
N GLY A 351 0.38 5.15 -13.41
CA GLY A 351 -0.19 3.86 -13.04
C GLY A 351 -0.84 3.85 -11.66
N LEU A 352 -0.43 4.75 -10.76
CA LEU A 352 -0.91 4.82 -9.37
C LEU A 352 -2.44 4.83 -9.28
N TRP A 353 -3.09 5.69 -10.08
CA TRP A 353 -4.54 5.84 -10.08
C TRP A 353 -5.21 5.20 -11.28
N ARG A 354 -4.64 5.31 -12.49
CA ARG A 354 -5.25 4.76 -13.71
C ARG A 354 -5.36 3.23 -13.67
N TYR A 355 -4.32 2.57 -13.17
CA TYR A 355 -4.27 1.11 -13.02
C TYR A 355 -4.47 0.66 -11.58
N ASN A 356 -4.92 1.57 -10.71
CA ASN A 356 -5.18 1.30 -9.30
C ASN A 356 -3.97 0.77 -8.51
N ASN A 357 -2.72 1.02 -8.96
CA ASN A 357 -1.50 0.61 -8.25
C ASN A 357 -1.40 1.19 -6.81
N VAL A 358 -2.24 2.16 -6.46
CA VAL A 358 -2.44 2.60 -5.07
C VAL A 358 -2.86 1.45 -4.13
N HIS A 359 -3.35 0.32 -4.67
CA HIS A 359 -3.67 -0.88 -3.91
C HIS A 359 -2.47 -1.43 -3.11
N TYR A 360 -1.23 -1.09 -3.50
CA TYR A 360 -0.03 -1.40 -2.71
C TYR A 360 -0.01 -0.72 -1.34
N PHE A 361 -0.68 0.42 -1.18
CA PHE A 361 -0.70 1.18 0.06
C PHE A 361 -1.93 0.89 0.94
N LYS A 362 -2.79 -0.07 0.58
CA LYS A 362 -4.03 -0.39 1.34
C LYS A 362 -3.83 -0.53 2.84
N TRP A 363 -2.80 -1.25 3.28
CA TRP A 363 -2.55 -1.44 4.71
C TRP A 363 -1.85 -0.23 5.35
N VAL A 364 -1.10 0.55 4.56
CA VAL A 364 -0.41 1.75 5.02
C VAL A 364 -1.41 2.86 5.34
N LEU A 365 -2.52 2.99 4.59
CA LEU A 365 -3.48 4.08 4.81
C LEU A 365 -4.07 4.09 6.23
N PRO A 366 -4.61 2.98 6.78
CA PRO A 366 -5.10 3.00 8.16
C PRO A 366 -3.98 3.16 9.19
N ALA A 367 -2.75 2.73 8.87
CA ALA A 367 -1.58 2.97 9.71
C ALA A 367 -1.27 4.46 9.80
N MET A 368 -1.30 5.16 8.67
CA MET A 368 -1.18 6.61 8.60
C MET A 368 -2.33 7.30 9.34
N GLY A 369 -3.55 6.76 9.33
CA GLY A 369 -4.67 7.27 10.12
C GLY A 369 -4.45 7.18 11.63
N LEU A 370 -3.96 6.04 12.13
CA LEU A 370 -3.60 5.87 13.55
C LEU A 370 -2.43 6.77 13.96
N LEU A 371 -1.43 6.92 13.09
CA LEU A 371 -0.29 7.81 13.31
C LEU A 371 -0.70 9.29 13.24
N ALA A 372 -1.63 9.66 12.37
CA ALA A 372 -2.24 10.99 12.32
C ALA A 372 -2.99 11.31 13.61
N TRP A 373 -3.80 10.37 14.11
CA TRP A 373 -4.47 10.52 15.40
C TRP A 373 -3.47 10.75 16.54
N ARG A 374 -2.39 9.97 16.59
CA ARG A 374 -1.30 10.16 17.56
C ARG A 374 -0.62 11.53 17.40
N GLY A 375 -0.39 11.95 16.16
CA GLY A 375 0.12 13.26 15.78
C GLY A 375 -0.72 14.41 16.34
N ILE A 376 -2.00 14.41 16.00
CA ILE A 376 -2.96 15.46 16.36
C ILE A 376 -3.15 15.51 17.87
N THR A 377 -3.28 14.38 18.55
CA THR A 377 -3.46 14.35 20.01
C THR A 377 -2.26 14.93 20.77
N ALA A 378 -1.06 14.92 20.21
CA ALA A 378 0.10 15.56 20.83
C ALA A 378 0.00 17.09 20.86
N LEU A 379 -0.81 17.71 19.99
CA LEU A 379 -1.11 19.16 20.05
C LEU A 379 -1.89 19.54 21.31
N PHE A 380 -2.57 18.59 21.95
CA PHE A 380 -3.31 18.77 23.19
C PHE A 380 -2.53 18.27 24.42
N SER A 381 -1.23 18.02 24.25
CA SER A 381 -0.35 17.52 25.30
C SER A 381 0.62 18.60 25.79
N PRO A 382 1.35 18.39 26.90
CA PRO A 382 2.45 19.27 27.30
C PRO A 382 3.54 19.47 26.24
N ARG A 383 3.58 18.64 25.18
CA ARG A 383 4.55 18.71 24.08
C ARG A 383 4.00 19.39 22.81
N TRP A 384 2.91 20.15 22.91
CA TRP A 384 2.28 20.78 21.75
C TRP A 384 3.25 21.62 20.89
N ARG A 385 4.27 22.26 21.50
CA ARG A 385 5.29 23.04 20.77
C ARG A 385 6.11 22.17 19.81
N VAL A 386 6.48 20.96 20.24
CA VAL A 386 7.21 19.99 19.40
C VAL A 386 6.31 19.50 18.28
N ALA A 387 5.05 19.21 18.58
CA ALA A 387 4.07 18.80 17.59
C ALA A 387 3.85 19.89 16.53
N LEU A 388 3.63 21.13 16.96
CA LEU A 388 3.47 22.27 16.06
C LEU A 388 4.72 22.52 15.21
N GLY A 389 5.91 22.51 15.83
CA GLY A 389 7.19 22.67 15.12
C GLY A 389 7.42 21.57 14.08
N THR A 390 7.07 20.32 14.40
CA THR A 390 7.18 19.19 13.45
C THR A 390 6.20 19.33 12.31
N ILE A 391 4.94 19.67 12.59
CA ILE A 391 3.91 19.92 11.56
C ILE A 391 4.35 21.05 10.62
N ALA A 392 4.86 22.16 11.17
CA ALA A 392 5.39 23.27 10.39
C ALA A 392 6.60 22.85 9.54
N ALA A 393 7.52 22.06 10.09
CA ALA A 393 8.67 21.56 9.35
C ALA A 393 8.25 20.64 8.18
N VAL A 394 7.33 19.69 8.40
CA VAL A 394 6.81 18.83 7.33
C VAL A 394 6.09 19.67 6.26
N PHE A 395 5.34 20.69 6.65
CA PHE A 395 4.71 21.61 5.71
C PHE A 395 5.75 22.33 4.84
N VAL A 396 6.78 22.93 5.45
CA VAL A 396 7.87 23.61 4.74
C VAL A 396 8.67 22.66 3.84
N LEU A 397 8.90 21.42 4.25
CA LEU A 397 9.55 20.42 3.39
C LEU A 397 8.66 20.05 2.19
N SER A 398 7.35 20.00 2.36
CA SER A 398 6.40 19.74 1.27
C SER A 398 6.27 20.89 0.25
N CYS A 399 6.87 22.04 0.57
CA CYS A 399 6.96 23.22 -0.28
C CYS A 399 8.17 23.18 -1.24
N ILE A 400 9.06 22.19 -1.10
CA ILE A 400 10.13 21.92 -2.07
C ILE A 400 9.50 21.36 -3.35
N ARG A 401 9.95 21.84 -4.51
CA ARG A 401 9.48 21.42 -5.83
C ARG A 401 10.62 20.92 -6.69
N LEU A 402 10.36 19.84 -7.44
CA LEU A 402 11.23 19.33 -8.48
C LEU A 402 10.62 19.69 -9.82
N LEU A 403 11.17 20.72 -10.47
CA LEU A 403 10.67 21.24 -11.73
C LEU A 403 11.58 20.78 -12.88
N PRO A 404 11.02 20.36 -14.02
CA PRO A 404 11.80 20.21 -15.23
C PRO A 404 12.27 21.58 -15.70
N VAL A 405 13.50 21.65 -16.21
CA VAL A 405 14.06 22.85 -16.83
C VAL A 405 14.61 22.48 -18.19
N GLN A 406 14.33 23.30 -19.21
CA GLN A 406 14.84 23.02 -20.54
C GLN A 406 16.37 23.07 -20.54
N VAL A 407 16.98 22.07 -21.17
CA VAL A 407 18.43 21.98 -21.38
C VAL A 407 18.72 21.80 -22.87
N PRO A 408 19.94 22.13 -23.35
CA PRO A 408 20.30 21.90 -24.74
C PRO A 408 20.10 20.43 -25.15
N ASN A 409 19.60 20.20 -26.35
CA ASN A 409 19.49 18.84 -26.89
C ASN A 409 20.88 18.20 -26.99
N GLY A 410 21.00 16.94 -26.59
CA GLY A 410 22.29 16.25 -26.51
C GLY A 410 23.07 16.50 -25.21
N SER A 411 22.47 17.17 -24.21
CA SER A 411 23.09 17.31 -22.89
C SER A 411 23.09 16.01 -22.11
N SER A 412 24.00 15.89 -21.14
CA SER A 412 23.97 14.86 -20.11
C SER A 412 22.95 15.18 -19.01
N GLY A 413 22.39 14.16 -18.36
CA GLY A 413 21.50 14.37 -17.20
C GLY A 413 20.07 14.76 -17.58
N VAL A 414 19.60 14.36 -18.77
CA VAL A 414 18.25 14.63 -19.25
C VAL A 414 17.28 13.60 -18.67
N TRP A 415 16.26 14.05 -17.94
CA TRP A 415 15.31 13.15 -17.27
C TRP A 415 13.99 12.98 -18.02
N MET A 416 13.71 13.89 -18.95
CA MET A 416 12.52 13.83 -19.79
C MET A 416 12.84 14.39 -21.17
N LEU A 417 12.29 13.75 -22.19
CA LEU A 417 12.24 14.23 -23.56
C LEU A 417 10.78 14.46 -23.95
N THR A 418 10.51 15.53 -24.68
CA THR A 418 9.21 15.77 -25.33
C THR A 418 9.41 15.74 -26.83
N LEU A 419 8.70 14.83 -27.50
CA LEU A 419 8.63 14.71 -28.94
C LEU A 419 7.37 15.46 -29.39
N HIS A 420 7.55 16.50 -30.21
CA HIS A 420 6.45 17.35 -30.70
C HIS A 420 5.79 16.72 -31.93
N GLU A 421 5.06 15.64 -31.71
CA GLU A 421 4.28 14.92 -32.73
C GLU A 421 2.79 14.84 -32.35
N ALA A 422 1.97 14.24 -33.22
CA ALA A 422 0.58 13.94 -32.87
C ALA A 422 0.57 12.94 -31.70
N PRO A 423 -0.11 13.24 -30.57
CA PRO A 423 -0.07 12.37 -29.40
C PRO A 423 -0.60 10.97 -29.73
N PRO A 424 0.18 9.89 -29.48
CA PRO A 424 -0.30 8.53 -29.68
C PRO A 424 -1.45 8.20 -28.72
N SER A 425 -2.18 7.11 -29.01
CA SER A 425 -3.12 6.59 -28.03
C SER A 425 -2.38 6.12 -26.77
N TRP A 426 -3.08 6.09 -25.63
CA TRP A 426 -2.43 5.68 -24.38
C TRP A 426 -1.86 4.26 -24.44
N PRO A 427 -2.59 3.22 -24.88
CA PRO A 427 -2.01 1.89 -25.02
C PRO A 427 -0.80 1.87 -25.97
N ASP A 428 -0.90 2.58 -27.09
CA ASP A 428 0.16 2.63 -28.10
C ASP A 428 1.41 3.35 -27.64
N SER A 429 1.39 4.06 -26.52
CA SER A 429 2.55 4.71 -25.93
C SER A 429 3.01 3.96 -24.67
N TYR A 430 2.09 3.74 -23.74
CA TYR A 430 2.37 3.19 -22.42
C TYR A 430 2.87 1.74 -22.47
N PHE A 431 2.33 0.92 -23.39
CA PHE A 431 2.68 -0.50 -23.54
C PHE A 431 3.45 -0.82 -24.82
N ARG A 432 3.90 0.21 -25.56
CA ARG A 432 4.68 0.00 -26.79
C ARG A 432 5.98 -0.71 -26.46
N ASP A 433 6.28 -1.78 -27.18
CA ASP A 433 7.63 -2.33 -27.20
C ASP A 433 8.55 -1.37 -27.99
N MET A 434 9.34 -0.60 -27.25
CA MET A 434 10.18 0.45 -27.80
C MET A 434 11.51 0.45 -27.08
N THR A 435 12.60 0.54 -27.86
CA THR A 435 13.95 0.69 -27.33
C THR A 435 14.58 1.93 -27.90
N VAL A 436 15.20 2.73 -27.03
CA VAL A 436 16.01 3.88 -27.42
C VAL A 436 17.48 3.61 -27.12
N ALA A 437 18.36 4.24 -27.88
CA ALA A 437 19.79 4.25 -27.62
C ALA A 437 20.27 5.68 -27.39
N ASP A 438 21.17 5.84 -26.44
CA ASP A 438 21.87 7.08 -26.13
C ASP A 438 23.38 6.79 -25.97
N GLN A 439 24.18 7.75 -25.47
CA GLN A 439 25.63 7.55 -25.34
C GLN A 439 26.02 6.42 -24.37
N ASP A 440 25.19 6.20 -23.34
CA ASP A 440 25.41 5.22 -22.28
C ASP A 440 24.77 3.85 -22.59
N GLY A 441 24.24 3.65 -23.78
CA GLY A 441 23.69 2.38 -24.25
C GLY A 441 22.18 2.39 -24.51
N LYS A 442 21.52 1.24 -24.28
CA LYS A 442 20.11 1.03 -24.63
C LYS A 442 19.20 1.12 -23.42
N LEU A 443 18.03 1.74 -23.60
CA LEU A 443 16.94 1.78 -22.62
C LEU A 443 15.67 1.25 -23.29
N ALA A 444 15.06 0.24 -22.70
CA ALA A 444 13.75 -0.25 -23.12
C ALA A 444 12.64 0.56 -22.44
N ASN A 445 11.50 0.70 -23.11
CA ASN A 445 10.27 1.17 -22.48
C ASN A 445 9.94 0.21 -21.33
N ILE A 446 9.26 0.71 -20.30
CA ILE A 446 8.94 0.00 -19.06
C ILE A 446 10.09 -0.03 -18.05
N THR A 447 11.24 -0.60 -18.43
CA THR A 447 12.37 -0.83 -17.51
C THR A 447 13.39 0.30 -17.47
N GLY A 448 13.67 0.92 -18.63
CA GLY A 448 14.64 2.00 -18.79
C GLY A 448 14.00 3.38 -18.74
N PHE A 449 12.88 3.56 -19.45
CA PHE A 449 12.11 4.79 -19.49
C PHE A 449 10.62 4.48 -19.65
N ARG A 450 9.76 5.51 -19.56
CA ARG A 450 8.34 5.39 -19.88
C ARG A 450 7.93 6.36 -20.96
N SER A 451 7.26 5.83 -21.99
CA SER A 451 6.55 6.64 -22.97
C SER A 451 5.13 6.97 -22.50
N LEU A 452 4.74 8.24 -22.60
CA LEU A 452 3.42 8.72 -22.22
C LEU A 452 2.89 9.74 -23.25
N PRO A 453 1.62 9.66 -23.65
CA PRO A 453 1.03 10.71 -24.46
C PRO A 453 0.82 11.96 -23.62
N ASP A 454 0.98 13.12 -24.24
CA ASP A 454 0.79 14.44 -23.65
C ASP A 454 0.11 15.37 -24.66
N THR A 455 -0.44 16.49 -24.21
CA THR A 455 -1.07 17.47 -25.10
C THR A 455 -0.11 18.11 -26.11
N GLN A 456 1.21 18.01 -25.86
CA GLN A 456 2.27 18.51 -26.74
C GLN A 456 2.92 17.41 -27.61
N GLY A 457 2.47 16.16 -27.50
CA GLY A 457 2.99 15.03 -28.27
C GLY A 457 3.27 13.81 -27.39
N GLU A 458 4.48 13.25 -27.46
CA GLU A 458 4.88 12.11 -26.64
C GLU A 458 6.01 12.50 -25.66
N ARG A 459 5.91 12.07 -24.41
CA ARG A 459 6.95 12.25 -23.40
C ARG A 459 7.65 10.96 -23.09
N TRP A 460 8.98 10.99 -23.12
CA TRP A 460 9.80 9.89 -22.66
C TRP A 460 10.45 10.29 -21.34
N ILE A 461 10.08 9.63 -20.25
CA ILE A 461 10.55 9.93 -18.91
C ILE A 461 11.50 8.83 -18.45
N ALA A 462 12.73 9.20 -18.12
CA ALA A 462 13.75 8.24 -17.72
C ALA A 462 13.41 7.62 -16.34
N LEU A 463 13.49 6.29 -16.24
CA LEU A 463 13.16 5.53 -15.02
C LEU A 463 14.35 4.77 -14.44
N ALA A 464 15.33 4.39 -15.27
CA ALA A 464 16.55 3.73 -14.84
C ALA A 464 17.68 4.73 -14.67
N ARG A 465 18.01 5.53 -15.67
CA ARG A 465 19.07 6.55 -15.60
C ARG A 465 18.66 7.72 -16.47
N PRO A 466 19.17 8.95 -16.21
CA PRO A 466 18.97 10.02 -17.14
C PRO A 466 19.51 9.63 -18.53
N PHE A 467 18.88 10.17 -19.55
CA PHE A 467 19.39 10.10 -20.91
C PHE A 467 20.69 10.90 -21.02
N ASP A 468 21.61 10.37 -21.82
CA ASP A 468 22.91 10.99 -22.07
C ASP A 468 23.19 11.17 -23.56
N GLY A 469 23.54 12.41 -23.95
CA GLY A 469 23.76 12.74 -25.35
C GLY A 469 22.50 12.69 -26.21
N VAL A 470 22.68 12.35 -27.49
CA VAL A 470 21.59 12.31 -28.48
C VAL A 470 20.87 10.97 -28.38
N VAL A 471 19.59 11.01 -28.00
CA VAL A 471 18.73 9.83 -27.94
C VAL A 471 18.15 9.50 -29.31
N ARG A 472 18.21 8.23 -29.71
CA ARG A 472 17.67 7.72 -30.98
C ARG A 472 16.76 6.53 -30.70
N SER A 473 15.54 6.51 -31.24
CA SER A 473 14.75 5.28 -31.27
C SER A 473 15.41 4.24 -32.17
N LEU A 474 15.51 3.01 -31.68
CA LEU A 474 15.97 1.88 -32.48
C LEU A 474 14.82 1.18 -33.21
N THR A 475 13.57 1.46 -32.83
CA THR A 475 12.38 0.81 -33.38
C THR A 475 11.62 1.69 -34.37
N MET A 476 11.82 3.00 -34.34
CA MET A 476 11.18 3.93 -35.29
C MET A 476 12.19 4.34 -36.38
N GLN A 477 11.88 4.02 -37.65
CA GLN A 477 12.77 4.25 -38.78
C GLN A 477 12.95 5.75 -39.15
N ASP A 478 12.11 6.66 -38.65
CA ASP A 478 12.01 8.04 -39.20
C ASP A 478 12.15 9.18 -38.17
N GLN A 479 12.83 8.94 -37.04
CA GLN A 479 12.93 9.96 -35.96
C GLN A 479 13.85 11.15 -36.24
N ASN A 480 14.68 11.11 -37.27
CA ASN A 480 15.65 12.18 -37.56
C ASN A 480 14.98 13.53 -37.92
N SER A 481 13.65 13.59 -38.06
CA SER A 481 12.89 14.78 -38.45
C SER A 481 12.06 15.41 -37.31
N LEU A 482 11.89 14.74 -36.16
CA LEU A 482 10.96 15.22 -35.13
C LEU A 482 11.61 16.26 -34.21
N PRO A 483 10.95 17.42 -33.95
CA PRO A 483 11.42 18.36 -32.96
C PRO A 483 11.39 17.73 -31.56
N VAL A 484 12.55 17.69 -30.90
CA VAL A 484 12.71 17.17 -29.54
C VAL A 484 13.08 18.32 -28.59
N THR A 485 12.48 18.33 -27.40
CA THR A 485 12.90 19.19 -26.28
C THR A 485 13.41 18.34 -25.13
N SER A 486 14.59 18.68 -24.63
CA SER A 486 15.25 17.99 -23.52
C SER A 486 15.05 18.73 -22.20
N TRP A 487 14.77 17.98 -21.12
CA TRP A 487 14.48 18.52 -19.80
C TRP A 487 15.40 17.93 -18.71
N GLY A 488 16.15 18.80 -18.04
CA GLY A 488 16.87 18.51 -16.81
C GLY A 488 16.00 18.75 -15.56
N MET A 489 16.62 18.72 -14.38
CA MET A 489 15.90 18.87 -13.10
C MET A 489 16.40 20.07 -12.29
N LYS A 490 15.47 20.83 -11.70
CA LYS A 490 15.76 21.94 -10.79
C LYS A 490 14.94 21.85 -9.50
N LEU A 491 15.63 21.98 -8.37
CA LEU A 491 15.02 22.16 -7.05
C LEU A 491 14.60 23.63 -6.86
N SER A 492 13.38 23.86 -6.38
CA SER A 492 12.87 25.19 -6.04
C SER A 492 12.05 25.12 -4.76
N LEU A 493 12.24 26.06 -3.84
CA LEU A 493 11.35 26.25 -2.70
C LEU A 493 10.22 27.22 -3.09
N ARG A 494 8.96 26.88 -2.79
CA ARG A 494 7.80 27.77 -3.01
C ARG A 494 6.89 27.71 -1.78
N PRO A 495 6.40 28.84 -1.24
CA PRO A 495 5.66 28.85 0.03
C PRO A 495 4.34 28.07 0.00
N ASN A 496 3.82 27.76 -1.20
CA ASN A 496 2.59 27.01 -1.41
C ASN A 496 2.87 25.55 -1.83
N PRO A 497 2.48 24.56 -1.02
CA PRO A 497 2.70 23.16 -1.36
C PRO A 497 1.76 22.71 -2.48
N CYS A 498 2.28 21.94 -3.43
CA CYS A 498 1.53 21.50 -4.61
C CYS A 498 0.36 20.55 -4.30
N TRP A 499 0.32 19.94 -3.10
CA TRP A 499 -0.71 18.97 -2.76
C TRP A 499 -1.95 19.59 -2.10
N LEU A 500 -1.88 20.86 -1.67
CA LEU A 500 -2.96 21.52 -0.94
C LEU A 500 -3.79 22.43 -1.86
N PRO A 501 -5.11 22.20 -2.00
CA PRO A 501 -5.99 23.12 -2.73
C PRO A 501 -6.00 24.54 -2.11
N PRO A 502 -6.14 25.62 -2.91
CA PRO A 502 -6.25 25.67 -4.37
C PRO A 502 -4.89 25.62 -5.09
N TYR A 503 -3.79 25.48 -4.36
CA TYR A 503 -2.41 25.53 -4.86
C TYR A 503 -1.94 24.25 -5.55
N ALA A 504 -2.87 23.36 -5.89
CA ALA A 504 -2.60 22.18 -6.71
C ALA A 504 -1.78 22.60 -7.92
N CYS A 505 -0.60 22.01 -8.10
CA CYS A 505 0.28 22.32 -9.22
C CYS A 505 -0.35 21.77 -10.52
N ARG A 506 -1.37 22.48 -11.04
CA ARG A 506 -2.24 22.05 -12.14
C ARG A 506 -1.60 22.19 -13.53
N TYR A 507 -0.41 22.76 -13.62
CA TYR A 507 0.30 22.89 -14.89
C TYR A 507 0.70 21.51 -15.39
N LYS A 508 0.06 21.07 -16.48
CA LYS A 508 0.39 19.81 -17.17
C LYS A 508 1.64 19.94 -18.02
N ALA A 509 1.81 21.08 -18.68
CA ALA A 509 2.98 21.37 -19.50
C ALA A 509 4.13 21.89 -18.64
N PRO A 510 5.37 21.41 -18.87
CA PRO A 510 6.54 22.12 -18.36
C PRO A 510 6.57 23.52 -18.99
N MET A 511 6.76 24.55 -18.16
CA MET A 511 6.92 25.92 -18.66
C MET A 511 8.37 26.11 -19.11
N PRO A 512 8.63 26.73 -20.28
CA PRO A 512 9.98 27.02 -20.76
C PRO A 512 10.78 27.91 -19.80
#